data_AF-A0A968GY00-F1
#
_entry.id   AF-A0A968GY00-F1
#
_cell.length_a   1.000
_cell.length_b   1.000
_cell.length_c   1.000
_cell.angle_alpha   90.00
_cell.angle_beta   90.00
_cell.angle_gamma   90.00
#
_symmetry.space_group_name_H-M   'P 1'
#
loop_
_entity.id
_entity.type
_entity.pdbx_description
1 polymer ?
#
loop_
_entity_poly.entity_id
_entity_poly.type
_entity_poly.pdbx_seq_one_letter_code
_entity_poly.pdbx_strand_id
1 'polypeptide(L)'
;MSHPSLGLPPRDLSAGRPDAGAILTASRSRIAARALEIALELDSTMGERHDELALRGLLADLSAFIDRLAIAVAAEDPGVMANFAEMVAVRYRKRAIPMDDVVTLCEGLRRSAQAVLPSAVAPVVDPAIDEGIRVFRWHRRIAGDARKRNPLLAFIYRGA
;
A
#
# COMPACT_ATOMS: atom_id res chain seq x y z
N MET A 1 -13.93 -23.38 17.36
CA MET A 1 -13.21 -22.90 16.17
C MET A 1 -14.25 -22.56 15.11
N SER A 2 -14.29 -21.31 14.64
CA SER A 2 -15.30 -20.85 13.66
C SER A 2 -14.83 -21.20 12.25
N HIS A 3 -15.69 -21.82 11.44
CA HIS A 3 -15.39 -22.29 10.08
C HIS A 3 -15.18 -21.10 9.10
N PRO A 4 -14.35 -21.26 8.04
CA PRO A 4 -13.92 -20.18 7.14
C PRO A 4 -14.95 -19.80 6.05
N SER A 5 -16.24 -19.97 6.33
CA SER A 5 -17.33 -19.47 5.49
C SER A 5 -18.58 -19.31 6.35
N LEU A 6 -18.66 -18.21 7.11
CA LEU A 6 -19.81 -17.88 7.97
C LEU A 6 -21.11 -17.56 7.20
N GLY A 7 -21.22 -17.93 5.92
CA GLY A 7 -22.40 -17.61 5.10
C GLY A 7 -22.70 -16.12 5.02
N LEU A 8 -21.71 -15.25 5.31
CA LEU A 8 -21.90 -13.82 5.22
C LEU A 8 -22.21 -13.47 3.77
N PRO A 9 -23.21 -12.59 3.54
CA PRO A 9 -23.55 -12.18 2.20
C PRO A 9 -22.33 -11.54 1.51
N PRO A 10 -22.21 -11.66 0.18
CA PRO A 10 -21.18 -10.95 -0.57
C PRO A 10 -21.15 -9.47 -0.20
N ARG A 11 -19.95 -8.88 -0.19
CA ARG A 11 -19.78 -7.46 0.15
C ARG A 11 -20.63 -6.60 -0.79
N ASP A 12 -21.48 -5.77 -0.21
CA ASP A 12 -22.30 -4.82 -0.96
C ASP A 12 -21.45 -3.62 -1.38
N LEU A 13 -21.20 -3.51 -2.69
CA LEU A 13 -20.41 -2.44 -3.27
C LEU A 13 -21.20 -1.13 -3.44
N SER A 14 -22.51 -1.14 -3.17
CA SER A 14 -23.38 0.03 -3.21
C SER A 14 -23.58 0.68 -1.84
N ALA A 15 -23.17 0.00 -0.76
CA ALA A 15 -23.41 0.42 0.62
C ALA A 15 -22.61 1.68 1.04
N GLY A 16 -21.50 1.97 0.36
CA GLY A 16 -20.59 3.07 0.70
C GLY A 16 -20.56 4.18 -0.34
N ARG A 17 -19.41 4.32 -1.03
CA ARG A 17 -19.15 5.37 -2.03
C ARG A 17 -18.83 4.77 -3.40
N PRO A 18 -19.79 4.09 -4.07
CA PRO A 18 -19.55 3.42 -5.35
C PRO A 18 -19.00 4.37 -6.44
N ASP A 19 -19.51 5.60 -6.50
CA ASP A 19 -19.04 6.60 -7.46
C ASP A 19 -17.56 6.97 -7.26
N ALA A 20 -17.12 7.09 -6.00
CA ALA A 20 -15.72 7.34 -5.70
C ALA A 20 -14.84 6.15 -6.05
N GLY A 21 -15.31 4.92 -5.81
CA GLY A 21 -14.65 3.71 -6.30
C GLY A 21 -14.49 3.70 -7.82
N ALA A 22 -15.54 4.09 -8.55
CA ALA A 22 -15.50 4.20 -10.01
C ALA A 22 -14.50 5.26 -10.50
N ILE A 23 -14.42 6.43 -9.83
CA ILE A 23 -13.42 7.47 -10.13
C ILE A 23 -11.99 6.94 -9.96
N LEU A 24 -11.73 6.20 -8.88
CA LEU A 24 -10.43 5.58 -8.63
C LEU A 24 -10.05 4.59 -9.75
N THR A 25 -10.99 3.73 -10.16
CA THR A 25 -10.77 2.78 -11.27
C THR A 25 -10.55 3.50 -12.60
N ALA A 26 -11.35 4.52 -12.92
CA ALA A 26 -11.22 5.29 -14.15
C ALA A 26 -9.91 6.08 -14.22
N SER A 27 -9.39 6.52 -13.07
CA SER A 27 -8.16 7.32 -12.97
C SER A 27 -6.91 6.49 -12.70
N ARG A 28 -7.00 5.15 -12.75
CA ARG A 28 -5.98 4.22 -12.26
C ARG A 28 -4.56 4.53 -12.74
N SER A 29 -4.35 4.67 -14.04
CA SER A 29 -3.01 4.90 -14.60
C SER A 29 -2.42 6.24 -14.14
N ARG A 30 -3.25 7.29 -14.03
CA ARG A 30 -2.84 8.61 -13.56
C ARG A 30 -2.46 8.58 -12.08
N ILE A 31 -3.28 7.91 -11.26
CA ILE A 31 -3.02 7.74 -9.82
C ILE A 31 -1.73 6.94 -9.62
N ALA A 32 -1.55 5.82 -10.33
CA ALA A 32 -0.37 4.98 -10.18
C ALA A 32 0.93 5.72 -10.48
N ALA A 33 0.99 6.45 -11.60
CA ALA A 33 2.16 7.27 -11.94
C ALA A 33 2.45 8.32 -10.86
N ARG A 34 1.42 9.08 -10.46
CA ARG A 34 1.58 10.14 -9.45
C ARG A 34 1.91 9.58 -8.07
N ALA A 35 1.37 8.43 -7.70
CA ALA A 35 1.68 7.76 -6.43
C ALA A 35 3.16 7.36 -6.35
N LEU A 36 3.72 6.83 -7.44
CA LEU A 36 5.15 6.48 -7.48
C LEU A 36 6.04 7.72 -7.42
N GLU A 37 5.70 8.78 -8.17
CA GLU A 37 6.41 10.06 -8.09
C GLU A 37 6.42 10.60 -6.66
N ILE A 38 5.25 10.67 -6.02
CA ILE A 38 5.13 11.14 -4.64
C ILE A 38 5.90 10.23 -3.67
N ALA A 39 5.93 8.92 -3.89
CA ALA A 39 6.71 8.01 -3.05
C ALA A 39 8.22 8.30 -3.15
N LEU A 40 8.72 8.57 -4.36
CA LEU A 40 10.12 8.99 -4.57
C LEU A 40 10.41 10.39 -4.00
N GLU A 41 9.42 11.30 -4.01
CA GLU A 41 9.54 12.61 -3.35
C GLU A 41 9.57 12.46 -1.81
N LEU A 42 8.78 11.52 -1.27
CA LEU A 42 8.70 11.22 0.17
C LEU A 42 9.96 10.54 0.70
N ASP A 43 10.56 9.67 -0.11
CA ASP A 43 11.84 9.04 0.17
C ASP A 43 12.70 8.99 -1.10
N SER A 44 13.56 10.00 -1.25
CA SER A 44 14.46 10.11 -2.40
C SER A 44 15.44 8.95 -2.52
N THR A 45 15.74 8.26 -1.41
CA THR A 45 16.67 7.13 -1.41
C THR A 45 16.05 5.85 -1.98
N MET A 46 14.73 5.81 -2.20
CA MET A 46 14.07 4.72 -2.93
C MET A 46 14.61 4.59 -4.36
N GLY A 47 14.90 5.70 -5.03
CA GLY A 47 15.45 5.71 -6.39
C GLY A 47 16.88 5.16 -6.48
N GLU A 48 17.60 5.15 -5.36
CA GLU A 48 18.94 4.55 -5.25
C GLU A 48 18.86 3.05 -4.89
N ARG A 49 17.84 2.65 -4.13
CA ARG A 49 17.63 1.25 -3.71
C ARG A 49 17.08 0.35 -4.81
N HIS A 50 16.28 0.88 -5.71
CA HIS A 50 15.58 0.12 -6.74
C HIS A 50 16.09 0.48 -8.12
N ASP A 51 16.42 -0.53 -8.91
CA ASP A 51 16.71 -0.33 -10.33
C ASP A 51 15.44 0.03 -11.13
N GLU A 52 15.63 0.42 -12.38
CA GLU A 52 14.53 0.83 -13.26
C GLU A 52 13.48 -0.30 -13.45
N LEU A 53 13.92 -1.56 -13.49
CA LEU A 53 13.03 -2.70 -13.67
C LEU A 53 12.16 -2.91 -12.42
N ALA A 54 12.73 -2.79 -11.22
CA ALA A 54 12.02 -2.85 -9.96
C ALA A 54 11.01 -1.70 -9.85
N LEU A 55 11.40 -0.46 -10.18
CA LEU A 55 10.49 0.70 -10.19
C LEU A 55 9.32 0.53 -11.16
N ARG A 56 9.57 0.03 -12.38
CA ARG A 56 8.50 -0.32 -13.33
C ARG A 56 7.57 -1.41 -12.78
N GLY A 57 8.13 -2.39 -12.09
CA GLY A 57 7.36 -3.43 -11.41
C GLY A 57 6.45 -2.84 -10.31
N LEU A 58 6.97 -1.94 -9.47
CA LEU A 58 6.19 -1.25 -8.44
C LEU A 58 5.09 -0.36 -9.05
N LEU A 59 5.39 0.33 -10.15
CA LEU A 59 4.39 1.08 -10.92
C LEU A 59 3.25 0.17 -11.40
N ALA A 60 3.59 -1.00 -11.95
CA ALA A 60 2.60 -1.96 -12.41
C ALA A 60 1.76 -2.51 -11.25
N ASP A 61 2.38 -2.80 -10.09
CA ASP A 61 1.67 -3.32 -8.93
C ASP A 61 0.68 -2.31 -8.31
N LEU A 62 0.95 -1.00 -8.40
CA LEU A 62 0.05 0.04 -7.89
C LEU A 62 -1.37 -0.05 -8.49
N SER A 63 -1.52 -0.59 -9.70
CA SER A 63 -2.83 -0.87 -10.29
C SER A 63 -3.68 -1.79 -9.40
N ALA A 64 -3.08 -2.82 -8.82
CA ALA A 64 -3.78 -3.73 -7.91
C ALA A 64 -4.13 -3.04 -6.58
N PHE A 65 -3.28 -2.16 -6.07
CA PHE A 65 -3.55 -1.38 -4.87
C PHE A 65 -4.75 -0.45 -5.08
N ILE A 66 -4.78 0.26 -6.21
CA ILE A 66 -5.88 1.14 -6.58
C ILE A 66 -7.18 0.36 -6.73
N ASP A 67 -7.15 -0.83 -7.33
CA ASP A 67 -8.34 -1.67 -7.45
C ASP A 67 -8.88 -2.12 -6.10
N ARG A 68 -8.01 -2.47 -5.16
CA ARG A 68 -8.45 -2.81 -3.80
C ARG A 68 -8.95 -1.61 -3.03
N LEU A 69 -8.32 -0.46 -3.19
CA LEU A 69 -8.79 0.79 -2.60
C LEU A 69 -10.16 1.19 -3.16
N ALA A 70 -10.38 1.03 -4.47
CA ALA A 70 -11.68 1.29 -5.11
C ALA A 70 -12.79 0.41 -4.51
N ILE A 71 -12.51 -0.89 -4.29
CA ILE A 71 -13.44 -1.80 -3.62
C ILE A 71 -13.67 -1.39 -2.16
N ALA A 72 -12.61 -1.06 -1.42
CA ALA A 72 -12.68 -0.61 -0.03
C ALA A 72 -13.56 0.63 0.11
N VAL A 73 -13.41 1.61 -0.79
CA VAL A 73 -14.17 2.86 -0.80
C VAL A 73 -15.62 2.63 -1.23
N ALA A 74 -15.84 1.84 -2.29
CA ALA A 74 -17.19 1.53 -2.77
C ALA A 74 -18.05 0.87 -1.68
N ALA A 75 -17.46 -0.04 -0.91
CA ALA A 75 -18.13 -0.78 0.15
C ALA A 75 -17.98 -0.18 1.55
N GLU A 76 -17.24 0.93 1.69
CA GLU A 76 -16.88 1.53 2.99
C GLU A 76 -16.26 0.51 3.98
N ASP A 77 -15.41 -0.37 3.46
CA ASP A 77 -14.79 -1.47 4.21
C ASP A 77 -13.25 -1.38 4.13
N PRO A 78 -12.57 -0.82 5.16
CA PRO A 78 -11.12 -0.73 5.19
C PRO A 78 -10.44 -2.11 5.29
N GLY A 79 -11.16 -3.15 5.72
CA GLY A 79 -10.66 -4.52 5.81
C GLY A 79 -10.27 -5.11 4.45
N VAL A 80 -10.79 -4.57 3.34
CA VAL A 80 -10.38 -4.95 1.98
C VAL A 80 -8.88 -4.71 1.77
N MET A 81 -8.37 -3.56 2.19
CA MET A 81 -6.96 -3.20 2.06
C MET A 81 -6.08 -4.01 3.02
N ALA A 82 -6.51 -4.24 4.26
CA ALA A 82 -5.80 -5.11 5.19
C ALA A 82 -5.64 -6.53 4.63
N ASN A 83 -6.75 -7.14 4.18
CA ASN A 83 -6.74 -8.50 3.63
C ASN A 83 -5.85 -8.59 2.38
N PHE A 84 -5.89 -7.57 1.52
CA PHE A 84 -4.98 -7.50 0.38
C PHE A 84 -3.52 -7.43 0.80
N ALA A 85 -3.19 -6.54 1.74
CA ALA A 85 -1.84 -6.38 2.26
C ALA A 85 -1.27 -7.70 2.83
N GLU A 86 -2.09 -8.45 3.58
CA GLU A 86 -1.71 -9.78 4.11
C GLU A 86 -1.34 -10.75 2.98
N MET A 87 -2.14 -10.80 1.92
CA MET A 87 -1.89 -11.69 0.78
C MET A 87 -0.62 -11.35 0.01
N VAL A 88 -0.31 -10.05 -0.17
CA VAL A 88 0.80 -9.62 -1.04
C VAL A 88 2.12 -9.41 -0.29
N ALA A 89 2.13 -9.32 1.04
CA ALA A 89 3.35 -9.09 1.82
C ALA A 89 4.46 -10.12 1.55
N VAL A 90 4.10 -11.39 1.34
CA VAL A 90 5.08 -12.44 1.00
C VAL A 90 5.71 -12.20 -0.38
N ARG A 91 4.93 -11.71 -1.35
CA ARG A 91 5.41 -11.47 -2.73
C ARG A 91 6.48 -10.39 -2.75
N TYR A 92 6.27 -9.30 -2.01
CA TYR A 92 7.26 -8.22 -1.91
C TYR A 92 8.53 -8.66 -1.20
N ARG A 93 8.41 -9.46 -0.12
CA ARG A 93 9.56 -10.05 0.55
C ARG A 93 10.40 -10.94 -0.37
N LYS A 94 9.75 -11.78 -1.19
CA LYS A 94 10.45 -12.62 -2.18
C LYS A 94 11.18 -11.81 -3.26
N ARG A 95 10.72 -10.58 -3.52
CA ARG A 95 11.36 -9.61 -4.42
C ARG A 95 12.38 -8.71 -3.72
N ALA A 96 12.68 -8.97 -2.44
CA ALA A 96 13.54 -8.14 -1.61
C ALA A 96 13.13 -6.66 -1.54
N ILE A 97 11.84 -6.35 -1.70
CA ILE A 97 11.30 -5.00 -1.53
C ILE A 97 11.00 -4.77 -0.04
N PRO A 98 11.61 -3.75 0.61
CA PRO A 98 11.28 -3.37 1.99
C PRO A 98 9.79 -3.07 2.15
N MET A 99 9.20 -3.50 3.26
CA MET A 99 7.80 -3.14 3.58
C MET A 99 7.66 -1.65 3.85
N ASP A 100 8.71 -0.98 4.36
CA ASP A 100 8.68 0.49 4.49
C ASP A 100 8.56 1.18 3.12
N ASP A 101 9.15 0.63 2.05
CA ASP A 101 8.97 1.17 0.68
C ASP A 101 7.52 0.95 0.19
N VAL A 102 6.91 -0.18 0.53
CA VAL A 102 5.49 -0.44 0.23
C VAL A 102 4.58 0.49 1.04
N VAL A 103 4.95 0.83 2.28
CA VAL A 103 4.26 1.85 3.09
C VAL A 103 4.38 3.22 2.43
N THR A 104 5.57 3.61 1.96
CA THR A 104 5.77 4.87 1.23
C THR A 104 4.94 4.93 -0.04
N LEU A 105 4.81 3.82 -0.78
CA LEU A 105 3.88 3.71 -1.92
C LEU A 105 2.41 3.90 -1.49
N CYS A 106 2.00 3.39 -0.33
CA CYS A 106 0.66 3.60 0.20
C CYS A 106 0.41 5.08 0.56
N GLU A 107 1.42 5.79 1.09
CA GLU A 107 1.30 7.23 1.34
C GLU A 107 1.27 8.05 0.04
N GLY A 108 2.04 7.63 -0.98
CA GLY A 108 1.91 8.18 -2.33
C GLY A 108 0.52 7.96 -2.93
N LEU A 109 -0.04 6.76 -2.73
CA LEU A 109 -1.41 6.44 -3.13
C LEU A 109 -2.44 7.32 -2.41
N ARG A 110 -2.27 7.58 -1.11
CA ARG A 110 -3.16 8.47 -0.35
C ARG A 110 -3.23 9.85 -0.98
N ARG A 111 -2.07 10.49 -1.19
CA ARG A 111 -1.99 11.85 -1.73
C ARG A 111 -2.49 11.94 -3.18
N SER A 112 -2.19 10.94 -4.01
CA SER A 112 -2.67 10.90 -5.40
C SER A 112 -4.17 10.61 -5.52
N ALA A 113 -4.74 9.78 -4.64
CA ALA A 113 -6.18 9.55 -4.57
C ALA A 113 -6.94 10.83 -4.14
N GLN A 114 -6.42 11.55 -3.15
CA GLN A 114 -6.99 12.82 -2.69
C GLN A 114 -7.03 13.90 -3.80
N ALA A 115 -6.12 13.83 -4.78
CA ALA A 115 -6.10 14.76 -5.91
C ALA A 115 -7.21 14.50 -6.96
N VAL A 116 -7.87 13.34 -6.93
CA VAL A 116 -8.94 12.99 -7.88
C VAL A 116 -10.31 12.87 -7.25
N LEU A 117 -10.36 12.72 -5.93
CA LEU A 117 -11.59 12.53 -5.16
C LEU A 117 -12.03 13.82 -4.48
N PRO A 118 -13.36 14.01 -4.28
CA PRO A 118 -13.84 15.06 -3.39
C PRO A 118 -13.32 14.87 -1.97
N SER A 119 -12.99 15.97 -1.29
CA SER A 119 -12.47 15.95 0.10
C SER A 119 -13.39 15.23 1.09
N ALA A 120 -14.70 15.24 0.84
CA ALA A 120 -15.70 14.53 1.64
C ALA A 120 -15.51 13.00 1.68
N VAL A 121 -14.73 12.42 0.76
CA VAL A 121 -14.45 10.97 0.70
C VAL A 121 -13.19 10.60 1.51
N ALA A 122 -12.39 11.57 1.94
CA ALA A 122 -11.17 11.32 2.72
C ALA A 122 -11.40 10.45 3.97
N PRO A 123 -12.48 10.63 4.76
CA PRO A 123 -12.75 9.78 5.93
C PRO A 123 -12.94 8.29 5.61
N VAL A 124 -13.17 7.90 4.35
CA VAL A 124 -13.26 6.49 3.92
C VAL A 124 -11.93 6.00 3.34
N VAL A 125 -11.25 6.85 2.56
CA VAL A 125 -9.96 6.54 1.92
C VAL A 125 -8.86 6.36 2.96
N ASP A 126 -8.77 7.31 3.91
CA ASP A 126 -7.67 7.35 4.85
C ASP A 126 -7.61 6.10 5.74
N PRO A 127 -8.71 5.65 6.37
CA PRO A 127 -8.71 4.41 7.16
C PRO A 127 -8.40 3.15 6.34
N ALA A 128 -8.85 3.08 5.08
CA ALA A 128 -8.55 1.94 4.23
C ALA A 128 -7.04 1.84 3.94
N ILE A 129 -6.39 2.98 3.66
CA ILE A 129 -4.94 3.03 3.46
C ILE A 129 -4.21 2.74 4.77
N ASP A 130 -4.68 3.28 5.90
CA ASP A 130 -4.10 3.04 7.23
C ASP A 130 -4.12 1.56 7.60
N GLU A 131 -5.20 0.84 7.31
CA GLU A 131 -5.30 -0.60 7.57
C GLU A 131 -4.30 -1.42 6.72
N GLY A 132 -4.11 -1.05 5.45
CA GLY A 132 -3.05 -1.63 4.61
C GLY A 132 -1.65 -1.36 5.16
N ILE A 133 -1.37 -0.10 5.53
CA ILE A 133 -0.09 0.31 6.12
C ILE A 133 0.18 -0.42 7.43
N ARG A 134 -0.83 -0.57 8.30
CA ARG A 134 -0.72 -1.30 9.57
C ARG A 134 -0.23 -2.72 9.35
N VAL A 135 -0.79 -3.41 8.34
CA VAL A 135 -0.37 -4.76 7.96
C VAL A 135 1.06 -4.78 7.41
N PHE A 136 1.42 -3.88 6.49
CA PHE A 136 2.80 -3.84 5.98
C PHE A 136 3.82 -3.57 7.08
N ARG A 137 3.51 -2.66 8.02
CA ARG A 137 4.35 -2.38 9.20
C ARG A 137 4.55 -3.59 10.10
N TRP A 138 3.52 -4.45 10.23
CA TRP A 138 3.62 -5.71 10.97
C TRP A 138 4.55 -6.72 10.29
N HIS A 139 4.61 -6.71 8.95
CA HIS A 139 5.45 -7.62 8.15
C HIS A 139 6.89 -7.13 7.94
N ARG A 140 7.30 -6.02 8.56
CA ARG A 140 8.68 -5.50 8.51
C ARG A 140 9.67 -6.51 9.08
N ARG A 141 10.51 -7.10 8.21
CA ARG A 141 11.40 -8.21 8.57
C ARG A 141 12.74 -8.22 7.83
N ILE A 142 12.96 -7.36 6.83
CA ILE A 142 14.20 -7.37 6.04
C ILE A 142 15.06 -6.11 6.28
N ALA A 143 16.25 -6.07 5.70
CA ALA A 143 17.07 -4.86 5.71
C ALA A 143 16.42 -3.79 4.82
N GLY A 144 16.42 -2.52 5.27
CA GLY A 144 15.67 -1.44 4.62
C GLY A 144 14.34 -1.14 5.31
N ASP A 145 13.71 -2.12 5.96
CA ASP A 145 12.72 -1.82 6.99
C ASP A 145 13.45 -1.18 8.18
N ALA A 146 12.80 -0.25 8.88
CA ALA A 146 13.29 0.53 10.03
C ALA A 146 13.62 -0.35 11.25
N ARG A 147 14.50 -1.31 11.06
CA ARG A 147 15.25 -1.96 12.11
C ARG A 147 16.19 -0.89 12.63
N LYS A 148 16.07 -0.57 13.92
CA LYS A 148 17.20 -0.01 14.69
C LYS A 148 18.41 -0.85 14.33
N ARG A 149 19.35 -0.28 13.57
CA ARG A 149 20.64 -0.90 13.31
C ARG A 149 21.25 -1.10 14.70
N ASN A 150 21.32 -2.34 15.19
CA ASN A 150 21.85 -2.59 16.53
C ASN A 150 23.28 -2.01 16.53
N PRO A 151 23.57 -0.97 17.32
CA PRO A 151 24.85 -0.26 17.26
C PRO A 151 26.03 -1.22 17.44
N LEU A 152 25.85 -2.25 18.26
CA LEU A 152 26.83 -3.29 18.53
C LEU A 152 27.12 -4.13 17.28
N LEU A 153 26.08 -4.56 16.55
CA LEU A 153 26.26 -5.32 15.30
C LEU A 153 26.86 -4.44 14.20
N ALA A 154 26.49 -3.16 14.15
CA ALA A 154 27.07 -2.21 13.21
C ALA A 154 28.56 -1.95 13.48
N PHE A 155 28.96 -1.91 14.75
CA PHE A 155 30.33 -1.76 15.21
C PHE A 155 31.17 -3.00 14.85
N ILE A 156 30.68 -4.20 15.17
CA ILE A 156 31.38 -5.47 14.84
C ILE A 156 31.56 -5.63 13.32
N TYR A 157 30.55 -5.28 12.52
CA TYR A 157 30.62 -5.43 11.05
C TYR A 157 31.44 -4.34 10.33
N ARG A 158 31.68 -3.18 10.95
CA ARG A 158 32.54 -2.13 10.36
C ARG A 158 34.03 -2.37 10.59
N GLY A 159 34.38 -3.37 11.42
CA GLY A 159 35.76 -3.64 11.79
C GLY A 159 36.31 -2.57 12.75
N ALA A 160 37.19 -2.99 13.65
CA ALA A 160 38.16 -2.11 14.27
C ALA A 160 39.14 -1.58 13.21
#